data_AF-A0A158QNS3-F1
#
_entry.id   AF-A0A158QNS3-F1
#
_cell.length_a   1.000
_cell.length_b   1.000
_cell.length_c   1.000
_cell.angle_alpha   90.00
_cell.angle_beta   90.00
_cell.angle_gamma   90.00
#
_symmetry.space_group_name_H-M   'P 1'
#
loop_
_entity.id
_entity.type
_entity.pdbx_description
1 polymer ?
#
loop_
_entity_poly.entity_id
_entity_poly.type
_entity_poly.pdbx_seq_one_letter_code
_entity_poly.pdbx_strand_id
1 'polypeptide(L)'
;MAKRGERFWVLQREREELHIPEHYGNCGVSWSRVFLGVHSPCDVLGGWTIGVLLLFIFGGFSDKLYDAYEASSRDNLSFFVYFYTFVLFLLWVHPRAWPETQSYSELVCVLSGTGAIWSGRVFHVGGEMPSISLAEESPNAPVYLYFMRFFLGVMMVLSCRIVLKFIAKPLVQGLYDVLELKYYSYSELCRDLGDLQPTKRYTNRMRFKPILGAKEVTADAIPYDVDLPVKFIVYSMVGFLVSEGCPMIFAQLNI
;
A
#
# COMPACT_ATOMS: atom_id res chain seq x y z
N MET A 1 -3.30 25.43 20.89
CA MET A 1 -3.48 24.37 19.89
C MET A 1 -3.25 24.80 18.43
N ALA A 2 -2.91 26.07 18.12
CA ALA A 2 -2.64 26.55 16.76
C ALA A 2 -1.14 26.54 16.32
N LYS A 3 -0.23 25.90 17.08
CA LYS A 3 1.23 26.11 16.94
C LYS A 3 2.02 25.00 16.22
N ARG A 4 1.36 23.99 15.65
CA ARG A 4 2.06 22.81 15.06
C ARG A 4 2.00 22.78 13.52
N GLY A 5 0.89 23.20 12.91
CA GLY A 5 0.82 23.44 11.45
C GLY A 5 1.75 24.56 10.98
N GLU A 6 1.88 25.65 11.74
CA GLU A 6 2.90 26.68 11.49
C GLU A 6 4.32 26.12 11.57
N ARG A 7 4.55 25.08 12.38
CA ARG A 7 5.87 24.49 12.58
C ARG A 7 6.30 23.64 11.38
N PHE A 8 5.38 23.01 10.67
CA PHE A 8 5.68 22.34 9.39
C PHE A 8 6.13 23.35 8.34
N TRP A 9 5.40 24.45 8.19
CA TRP A 9 5.77 25.54 7.28
C TRP A 9 7.05 26.28 7.70
N VAL A 10 7.32 26.42 9.00
CA VAL A 10 8.56 27.02 9.53
C VAL A 10 9.75 26.10 9.35
N LEU A 11 9.62 24.79 9.58
CA LEU A 11 10.69 23.82 9.32
C LEU A 11 10.97 23.64 7.82
N GLN A 12 9.94 23.79 6.99
CA GLN A 12 10.09 23.80 5.53
C GLN A 12 10.76 25.10 5.04
N ARG A 13 10.49 26.23 5.70
CA ARG A 13 11.15 27.52 5.47
C ARG A 13 12.60 27.56 5.99
N GLU A 14 12.91 26.91 7.11
CA GLU A 14 14.29 26.78 7.62
C GLU A 14 15.13 25.77 6.79
N ARG A 15 14.49 24.79 6.15
CA ARG A 15 15.15 23.87 5.21
C ARG A 15 15.50 24.53 3.86
N GLU A 16 14.84 25.62 3.49
CA GLU A 16 15.16 26.41 2.28
C GLU A 16 16.54 27.11 2.36
N GLU A 17 17.13 27.28 3.54
CA GLU A 17 18.44 27.94 3.71
C GLU A 17 19.65 27.03 3.42
N LEU A 18 19.46 25.71 3.28
CA LEU A 18 20.46 24.77 2.75
C LEU A 18 20.11 24.39 1.30
N HIS A 19 20.47 25.27 0.38
CA HIS A 19 20.27 25.13 -1.07
C HIS A 19 21.02 23.93 -1.69
N ILE A 20 20.51 22.72 -1.50
CA ILE A 20 20.51 21.71 -2.57
C ILE A 20 19.05 21.59 -3.01
N PRO A 21 18.67 22.13 -4.17
CA PRO A 21 17.25 22.28 -4.48
C PRO A 21 16.68 20.89 -4.81
N GLU A 22 15.79 20.38 -3.95
CA GLU A 22 15.09 19.09 -4.12
C GLU A 22 14.39 18.99 -5.50
N HIS A 23 14.08 20.14 -6.12
CA HIS A 23 13.61 20.25 -7.51
C HIS A 23 14.53 19.57 -8.54
N TYR A 24 15.86 19.60 -8.37
CA TYR A 24 16.78 18.98 -9.32
C TYR A 24 16.68 17.45 -9.32
N GLY A 25 16.37 16.84 -8.16
CA GLY A 25 16.20 15.39 -8.06
C GLY A 25 14.97 14.92 -8.84
N ASN A 26 13.83 15.60 -8.67
CA ASN A 26 12.59 15.25 -9.36
C ASN A 26 12.68 15.50 -10.87
N CYS A 27 13.30 16.60 -11.30
CA CYS A 27 13.54 16.87 -12.71
C CYS A 27 14.49 15.83 -13.34
N GLY A 28 15.50 15.37 -12.61
CA GLY A 28 16.41 14.31 -13.07
C GLY A 28 15.70 12.97 -13.28
N VAL A 29 14.82 12.57 -12.37
CA VAL A 29 14.01 11.34 -12.50
C VAL A 29 13.06 11.46 -13.70
N SER A 30 12.37 12.59 -13.86
CA SER A 30 11.48 12.84 -15.01
C SER A 30 12.22 12.81 -16.34
N TRP A 31 13.40 13.45 -16.42
CA TRP A 31 14.23 13.46 -17.63
C TRP A 31 14.76 12.07 -17.97
N SER A 32 15.12 11.26 -16.96
CA SER A 32 15.59 9.88 -17.18
C SER A 32 14.56 9.01 -17.92
N ARG A 33 13.26 9.21 -17.68
CA ARG A 33 12.17 8.46 -18.33
C ARG A 33 11.99 8.83 -19.80
N VAL A 34 12.20 10.10 -20.14
CA VAL A 34 12.17 10.59 -21.53
C VAL A 34 13.44 10.16 -22.27
N PHE A 35 14.61 10.31 -21.64
CA PHE A 35 15.90 9.96 -22.25
C PHE A 35 16.02 8.46 -22.56
N LEU A 36 15.54 7.60 -21.67
CA LEU A 36 15.49 6.14 -21.90
C LEU A 36 14.41 5.72 -22.91
N GLY A 37 13.60 6.65 -23.44
CA GLY A 37 12.58 6.39 -24.44
C GLY A 37 11.40 5.54 -23.93
N VAL A 38 11.26 5.38 -22.62
CA VAL A 38 10.23 4.52 -22.00
C VAL A 38 8.88 5.22 -21.83
N HIS A 39 8.87 6.57 -21.83
CA HIS A 39 7.66 7.39 -21.70
C HIS A 39 7.70 8.61 -22.62
N SER A 40 6.53 9.02 -23.12
CA SER A 40 6.38 10.27 -23.85
C SER A 40 6.55 11.47 -22.91
N PRO A 41 7.09 12.63 -23.37
CA PRO A 41 7.10 13.86 -22.57
C PRO A 41 5.72 14.25 -22.03
N CYS A 42 4.65 13.95 -22.78
CA CYS A 42 3.27 14.19 -22.34
C CYS A 42 2.88 13.32 -21.14
N ASP A 43 3.35 12.07 -21.08
CA ASP A 43 3.07 11.15 -19.96
C ASP A 43 3.77 11.63 -18.69
N VAL A 44 5.00 12.13 -18.83
CA VAL A 44 5.80 12.67 -17.72
C VAL A 44 5.17 13.96 -17.17
N LEU A 45 4.76 14.88 -18.04
CA LEU A 45 4.06 16.10 -17.63
C LEU A 45 2.72 15.79 -16.97
N GLY A 46 1.92 14.89 -17.56
CA GLY A 46 0.64 14.47 -16.98
C GLY A 46 0.80 13.83 -15.60
N GLY A 47 1.77 12.93 -15.44
CA GLY A 47 2.10 12.32 -14.15
C GLY A 47 2.56 13.35 -13.12
N TRP A 48 3.37 14.34 -13.53
CA TRP A 48 3.80 15.42 -12.65
C TRP A 48 2.63 16.30 -12.20
N THR A 49 1.76 16.73 -13.12
CA THR A 49 0.57 17.54 -12.79
C THR A 49 -0.37 16.80 -11.83
N ILE A 50 -0.64 15.51 -12.09
CA ILE A 50 -1.46 14.68 -11.19
C ILE A 50 -0.77 14.54 -9.83
N GLY A 51 0.55 14.32 -9.80
CA GLY A 51 1.32 14.22 -8.57
C GLY A 51 1.25 15.49 -7.71
N VAL A 52 1.40 16.67 -8.33
CA VAL A 52 1.27 17.96 -7.64
C VAL A 52 -0.16 18.17 -7.13
N LEU A 53 -1.18 17.82 -7.92
CA LEU A 53 -2.57 17.90 -7.48
C LEU A 53 -2.83 16.99 -6.27
N LEU A 54 -2.35 15.75 -6.31
CA LEU A 54 -2.47 14.81 -5.20
C LEU A 54 -1.72 15.29 -3.96
N LEU A 55 -0.54 15.89 -4.12
CA LEU A 55 0.22 16.51 -3.03
C LEU A 55 -0.55 17.68 -2.40
N PHE A 56 -1.20 18.51 -3.20
CA PHE A 56 -2.02 19.62 -2.70
C PHE A 56 -3.24 19.12 -1.93
N ILE A 57 -3.95 18.12 -2.47
CA ILE A 57 -5.05 17.46 -1.77
C ILE A 57 -4.53 16.85 -0.46
N PHE A 58 -3.45 16.06 -0.53
CA PHE A 58 -2.86 15.43 0.65
C PHE A 58 -2.45 16.47 1.70
N GLY A 59 -1.80 17.57 1.32
CA GLY A 59 -1.43 18.65 2.24
C GLY A 59 -2.63 19.28 2.95
N GLY A 60 -3.77 19.43 2.26
CA GLY A 60 -5.01 19.94 2.86
C GLY A 60 -5.73 18.95 3.79
N PHE A 61 -5.48 17.65 3.64
CA PHE A 61 -6.12 16.58 4.44
C PHE A 61 -5.17 15.90 5.45
N SER A 62 -3.86 16.10 5.33
CA SER A 62 -2.84 15.39 6.12
C SER A 62 -3.03 15.64 7.60
N ASP A 63 -3.24 16.89 8.01
CA ASP A 63 -3.48 17.23 9.42
C ASP A 63 -4.74 16.54 9.96
N LYS A 64 -5.82 16.52 9.19
CA LYS A 64 -7.07 15.84 9.59
C LYS A 64 -6.92 14.32 9.66
N LEU A 65 -6.15 13.73 8.75
CA LEU A 65 -5.85 12.31 8.77
C LEU A 65 -4.98 11.95 9.98
N TYR A 66 -3.99 12.78 10.28
CA TYR A 66 -3.13 12.62 11.44
C TYR A 66 -3.92 12.76 12.74
N ASP A 67 -4.74 13.81 12.88
CA ASP A 67 -5.61 14.02 14.03
C ASP A 67 -6.59 12.85 14.20
N ALA A 68 -7.17 12.34 13.11
CA ALA A 68 -8.05 11.17 13.15
C ALA A 68 -7.31 9.89 13.54
N TYR A 69 -6.05 9.72 13.10
CA TYR A 69 -5.21 8.59 13.48
C TYR A 69 -4.79 8.66 14.95
N GLU A 70 -4.38 9.83 15.44
CA GLU A 70 -4.02 10.06 16.84
C GLU A 70 -5.23 9.87 17.76
N ALA A 71 -6.38 10.43 17.39
CA ALA A 71 -7.65 10.31 18.12
C ALA A 71 -8.32 8.93 18.00
N SER A 72 -7.83 8.06 17.12
CA SER A 72 -8.37 6.71 17.02
C SER A 72 -8.06 5.91 18.28
N SER A 73 -9.12 5.46 18.93
CA SER A 73 -9.12 4.76 20.21
C SER A 73 -10.21 3.71 20.20
N ARG A 74 -10.11 2.73 21.11
CA ARG A 74 -11.13 1.70 21.34
C ARG A 74 -12.51 2.30 21.62
N ASP A 75 -12.56 3.49 22.21
CA ASP A 75 -13.81 4.20 22.52
C ASP A 75 -14.57 4.67 21.28
N ASN A 76 -13.89 4.79 20.14
CA ASN A 76 -14.49 5.21 18.86
C ASN A 76 -14.61 4.04 17.86
N LEU A 77 -15.13 2.91 18.36
CA LEU A 77 -15.33 1.70 17.55
C LEU A 77 -16.24 1.94 16.34
N SER A 78 -17.19 2.87 16.44
CA SER A 78 -18.08 3.22 15.33
C SER A 78 -17.29 3.72 14.12
N PHE A 79 -16.35 4.66 14.32
CA PHE A 79 -15.47 5.15 13.26
C PHE A 79 -14.67 4.02 12.60
N PHE A 80 -14.13 3.11 13.42
CA PHE A 80 -13.40 1.93 12.92
C PHE A 80 -14.28 1.04 12.03
N VAL A 81 -15.50 0.74 12.49
CA VAL A 81 -16.46 -0.08 11.71
C VAL A 81 -16.83 0.62 10.41
N TYR A 82 -17.09 1.93 10.44
CA TYR A 82 -17.38 2.70 9.22
C TYR A 82 -16.21 2.67 8.24
N PHE A 83 -14.98 2.91 8.72
CA PHE A 83 -13.77 2.89 7.91
C PHE A 83 -13.55 1.51 7.26
N TYR A 84 -13.61 0.45 8.06
CA TYR A 84 -13.40 -0.91 7.55
C TYR A 84 -14.51 -1.35 6.60
N THR A 85 -15.77 -0.99 6.88
CA THR A 85 -16.89 -1.23 5.97
C THR A 85 -16.70 -0.48 4.65
N PHE A 86 -16.20 0.75 4.69
CA PHE A 86 -15.88 1.53 3.50
C PHE A 86 -14.76 0.87 2.68
N VAL A 87 -13.71 0.35 3.32
CA VAL A 87 -12.66 -0.44 2.67
C VAL A 87 -13.24 -1.67 1.97
N LEU A 88 -14.08 -2.45 2.65
CA LEU A 88 -14.76 -3.62 2.07
C LEU A 88 -15.69 -3.22 0.92
N PHE A 89 -16.40 -2.10 1.04
CA PHE A 89 -17.24 -1.56 0.00
C PHE A 89 -16.43 -1.16 -1.25
N LEU A 90 -15.28 -0.51 -1.09
CA LEU A 90 -14.39 -0.20 -2.23
C LEU A 90 -13.89 -1.46 -2.95
N LEU A 91 -13.55 -2.51 -2.20
CA LEU A 91 -13.18 -3.80 -2.78
C LEU A 91 -14.36 -4.49 -3.48
N TRP A 92 -15.58 -4.28 -3.00
CA TRP A 92 -16.79 -4.85 -3.60
C TRP A 92 -17.21 -4.10 -4.87
N VAL A 93 -17.15 -2.76 -4.89
CA VAL A 93 -17.53 -1.93 -6.03
C VAL A 93 -16.50 -2.00 -7.17
N HIS A 94 -15.24 -2.30 -6.87
CA HIS A 94 -14.20 -2.28 -7.90
C HIS A 94 -14.52 -3.30 -9.02
N PRO A 95 -14.50 -2.87 -10.29
CA PRO A 95 -14.80 -3.74 -11.41
C PRO A 95 -13.83 -4.93 -11.45
N ARG A 96 -14.36 -6.15 -11.54
CA ARG A 96 -13.57 -7.37 -11.68
C ARG A 96 -13.64 -7.82 -13.13
N ALA A 97 -12.47 -7.97 -13.76
CA ALA A 97 -12.36 -8.64 -15.05
C ALA A 97 -11.84 -10.06 -14.82
N TRP A 98 -12.14 -10.99 -15.73
CA TRP A 98 -11.55 -12.31 -15.73
C TRP A 98 -10.76 -12.53 -17.04
N PRO A 99 -9.48 -12.94 -16.99
CA PRO A 99 -8.63 -13.08 -15.79
C PRO A 99 -8.45 -11.76 -15.04
N GLU A 100 -8.16 -11.83 -13.74
CA GLU A 100 -8.05 -10.63 -12.91
C GLU A 100 -6.92 -9.70 -13.35
N THR A 101 -7.16 -8.38 -13.23
CA THR A 101 -6.17 -7.37 -13.57
C THR A 101 -5.19 -7.14 -12.42
N GLN A 102 -3.95 -6.79 -12.77
CA GLN A 102 -2.95 -6.39 -11.78
C GLN A 102 -3.43 -5.22 -10.90
N SER A 103 -4.25 -4.31 -11.44
CA SER A 103 -4.77 -3.16 -10.70
C SER A 103 -5.64 -3.56 -9.50
N TYR A 104 -6.47 -4.59 -9.62
CA TYR A 104 -7.29 -5.04 -8.50
C TYR A 104 -6.44 -5.70 -7.42
N SER A 105 -5.44 -6.49 -7.83
CA SER A 105 -4.46 -7.03 -6.88
C SER A 105 -3.72 -5.93 -6.12
N GLU A 106 -3.34 -4.83 -6.79
CA GLU A 106 -2.68 -3.70 -6.14
C GLU A 106 -3.61 -2.98 -5.17
N LEU A 107 -4.88 -2.79 -5.55
CA LEU A 107 -5.91 -2.22 -4.68
C LEU A 107 -6.11 -3.06 -3.41
N VAL A 108 -6.21 -4.38 -3.54
CA VAL A 108 -6.32 -5.31 -2.40
C VAL A 108 -5.15 -5.11 -1.43
N CYS A 109 -3.92 -5.01 -1.95
CA CYS A 109 -2.74 -4.84 -1.10
C CYS A 109 -2.74 -3.50 -0.35
N VAL A 110 -3.09 -2.41 -1.04
CA VAL A 110 -3.12 -1.06 -0.45
C VAL A 110 -4.23 -0.96 0.60
N LEU A 111 -5.43 -1.42 0.26
CA LEU A 111 -6.59 -1.32 1.15
C LEU A 111 -6.46 -2.23 2.37
N SER A 112 -5.92 -3.44 2.22
CA SER A 112 -5.72 -4.35 3.34
C SER A 112 -4.65 -3.86 4.30
N GLY A 113 -3.51 -3.39 3.77
CA GLY A 113 -2.44 -2.78 4.57
C GLY A 113 -2.92 -1.54 5.31
N THR A 114 -3.63 -0.63 4.62
CA THR A 114 -4.21 0.56 5.26
C THR A 114 -5.22 0.16 6.34
N GLY A 115 -6.13 -0.77 6.04
CA GLY A 115 -7.08 -1.31 7.02
C GLY A 115 -6.40 -1.78 8.30
N ALA A 116 -5.34 -2.56 8.16
CA ALA A 116 -4.60 -3.12 9.29
C ALA A 116 -3.81 -2.08 10.11
N ILE A 117 -3.29 -1.02 9.47
CA ILE A 117 -2.66 0.11 10.17
C ILE A 117 -3.67 0.80 11.09
N TRP A 118 -4.87 1.08 10.57
CA TRP A 118 -5.96 1.68 11.34
C TRP A 118 -6.47 0.73 12.43
N SER A 119 -6.58 -0.57 12.16
CA SER A 119 -6.92 -1.57 13.18
C SER A 119 -5.89 -1.59 14.30
N GLY A 120 -4.60 -1.65 13.97
CA GLY A 120 -3.51 -1.68 14.96
C GLY A 120 -3.56 -0.47 15.89
N ARG A 121 -3.84 0.70 15.32
CA ARG A 121 -3.98 1.94 16.08
C ARG A 121 -5.22 1.97 16.96
N VAL A 122 -6.39 1.58 16.45
CA VAL A 122 -7.65 1.52 17.24
C VAL A 122 -7.51 0.59 18.45
N PHE A 123 -6.79 -0.51 18.29
CA PHE A 123 -6.56 -1.46 19.39
C PHE A 123 -5.35 -1.14 20.28
N HIS A 124 -4.59 -0.07 19.97
CA HIS A 124 -3.39 0.36 20.70
C HIS A 124 -2.35 -0.76 20.89
N VAL A 125 -2.12 -1.58 19.87
CA VAL A 125 -1.27 -2.77 20.03
C VAL A 125 0.22 -2.41 20.24
N GLY A 126 0.72 -1.34 19.62
CA GLY A 126 2.08 -0.84 19.82
C GLY A 126 2.23 0.24 20.90
N GLY A 127 1.13 0.62 21.57
CA GLY A 127 1.14 1.61 22.66
C GLY A 127 -0.03 2.59 22.61
N GLU A 128 -0.22 3.35 23.70
CA GLU A 128 -1.29 4.36 23.80
C GLU A 128 -1.10 5.52 22.81
N MET A 129 0.16 5.89 22.53
CA MET A 129 0.50 6.94 21.58
C MET A 129 1.03 6.37 20.26
N PRO A 130 0.80 7.05 19.12
CA PRO A 130 1.34 6.60 17.84
C PRO A 130 2.87 6.62 17.87
N SER A 131 3.50 5.70 17.12
CA SER A 131 4.96 5.63 17.06
C SER A 131 5.55 6.92 16.49
N ILE A 132 6.51 7.50 17.22
CA ILE A 132 7.21 8.71 16.81
C ILE A 132 8.50 8.32 16.08
N SER A 133 8.89 9.11 15.09
CA SER A 133 10.14 8.88 14.36
C SER A 133 11.35 9.10 15.30
N LEU A 134 12.47 8.38 15.08
CA LEU A 134 13.68 8.58 15.89
C LEU A 134 14.18 10.02 15.83
N ALA A 135 13.99 10.69 14.68
CA ALA A 135 14.39 12.08 14.48
C ALA A 135 13.60 13.05 15.36
N GLU A 136 12.33 12.75 15.63
CA GLU A 136 11.47 13.56 16.51
C GLU A 136 11.68 13.24 17.98
N GLU A 137 11.89 11.96 18.32
CA GLU A 137 12.11 11.50 19.69
C GLU A 137 13.50 11.93 20.22
N SER A 138 14.53 11.80 19.40
CA SER A 138 15.93 12.08 19.76
C SER A 138 16.68 12.73 18.59
N PRO A 139 16.61 14.06 18.43
CA PRO A 139 17.25 14.78 17.33
C PRO A 139 18.76 14.56 17.23
N ASN A 140 19.41 14.26 18.36
CA ASN A 140 20.85 14.00 18.44
C ASN A 140 21.20 12.50 18.40
N ALA A 141 20.26 11.64 17.99
CA ALA A 141 20.49 10.20 17.92
C ALA A 141 21.65 9.87 16.96
N PRO A 142 22.53 8.94 17.33
CA PRO A 142 23.60 8.48 16.44
C PRO A 142 23.05 7.92 15.12
N VAL A 143 23.73 8.24 14.02
CA VAL A 143 23.35 7.78 12.67
C VAL A 143 23.19 6.25 12.57
N TYR A 144 23.99 5.48 13.34
CA TYR A 144 23.91 4.01 13.30
C TYR A 144 22.56 3.48 13.79
N LEU A 145 21.83 4.19 14.66
CA LEU A 145 20.50 3.76 15.13
C LEU A 145 19.47 3.81 14.00
N TYR A 146 19.53 4.84 13.15
CA TYR A 146 18.68 4.91 11.94
C TYR A 146 18.94 3.74 11.00
N PHE A 147 20.21 3.40 10.78
CA PHE A 147 20.59 2.24 9.96
C PHE A 147 20.12 0.93 10.58
N MET A 148 20.24 0.77 11.90
CA MET A 148 19.77 -0.42 12.61
C MET A 148 18.25 -0.56 12.53
N ARG A 149 17.47 0.51 12.81
CA ARG A 149 16.00 0.50 12.66
C ARG A 149 15.60 0.14 11.22
N PHE A 150 16.25 0.73 10.23
CA PHE A 150 15.98 0.43 8.81
C PHE A 150 16.27 -1.04 8.48
N PHE A 151 17.47 -1.52 8.79
CA PHE A 151 17.88 -2.89 8.45
C PHE A 151 17.02 -3.93 9.17
N LEU A 152 16.82 -3.75 10.49
CA LEU A 152 15.99 -4.66 11.28
C LEU A 152 14.53 -4.64 10.81
N GLY A 153 13.97 -3.45 10.54
CA GLY A 153 12.63 -3.31 10.00
C GLY A 153 12.45 -4.01 8.66
N VAL A 154 13.38 -3.83 7.72
CA VAL A 154 13.36 -4.52 6.42
C VAL A 154 13.42 -6.04 6.61
N MET A 155 14.33 -6.53 7.46
CA MET A 155 14.44 -7.97 7.71
C MET A 155 13.16 -8.54 8.32
N MET A 156 12.59 -7.87 9.32
CA MET A 156 11.32 -8.28 9.94
C MET A 156 10.18 -8.34 8.92
N VAL A 157 10.01 -7.31 8.10
CA VAL A 157 8.96 -7.27 7.08
C VAL A 157 9.14 -8.36 6.02
N LEU A 158 10.35 -8.58 5.53
CA LEU A 158 10.63 -9.61 4.54
C LEU A 158 10.42 -11.02 5.10
N SER A 159 10.93 -11.29 6.31
CA SER A 159 10.73 -12.57 6.99
C SER A 159 9.25 -12.83 7.25
N CYS A 160 8.51 -11.84 7.77
CA CYS A 160 7.08 -11.93 8.01
C CYS A 160 6.32 -12.25 6.71
N ARG A 161 6.65 -11.56 5.61
CA ARG A 161 6.03 -11.79 4.30
C ARG A 161 6.25 -13.21 3.79
N ILE A 162 7.47 -13.75 3.92
CA ILE A 162 7.80 -15.10 3.47
C ILE A 162 7.03 -16.14 4.30
N VAL A 163 7.08 -16.02 5.62
CA VAL A 163 6.42 -16.95 6.55
C VAL A 163 4.90 -16.92 6.37
N LEU A 164 4.29 -15.73 6.33
CA LEU A 164 2.85 -15.61 6.15
C LEU A 164 2.38 -16.10 4.80
N LYS A 165 3.13 -15.87 3.72
CA LYS A 165 2.75 -16.40 2.41
C LYS A 165 2.74 -17.93 2.41
N PHE A 166 3.71 -18.55 3.09
CA PHE A 166 3.80 -20.00 3.23
C PHE A 166 2.64 -20.60 4.04
N ILE A 167 2.15 -19.88 5.06
CA ILE A 167 1.03 -20.32 5.91
C ILE A 167 -0.34 -20.00 5.29
N ALA A 168 -0.51 -18.79 4.75
CA ALA A 168 -1.80 -18.30 4.27
C ALA A 168 -2.26 -19.05 3.01
N LYS A 169 -1.35 -19.37 2.09
CA LYS A 169 -1.71 -20.09 0.85
C LYS A 169 -2.38 -21.44 1.12
N PRO A 170 -1.78 -22.40 1.86
CA PRO A 170 -2.43 -23.67 2.14
C PRO A 170 -3.69 -23.52 3.00
N LEU A 171 -3.74 -22.52 3.90
CA LEU A 171 -4.94 -22.24 4.68
C LEU A 171 -6.12 -21.84 3.80
N VAL A 172 -5.92 -20.91 2.86
CA VAL A 172 -6.98 -20.47 1.95
C VAL A 172 -7.37 -21.60 0.99
N GLN A 173 -6.39 -22.34 0.45
CA GLN A 173 -6.68 -23.49 -0.41
C GLN A 173 -7.53 -24.54 0.32
N GLY A 174 -7.14 -24.90 1.55
CA GLY A 174 -7.92 -25.84 2.37
C GLY A 174 -9.32 -25.33 2.70
N LEU A 175 -9.49 -24.03 2.96
CA LEU A 175 -10.82 -23.43 3.14
C LEU A 175 -11.68 -23.55 1.87
N TYR A 176 -11.09 -23.31 0.70
CA TYR A 176 -11.79 -23.44 -0.58
C TYR A 176 -12.13 -24.89 -0.91
N ASP A 177 -11.23 -25.83 -0.61
CA ASP A 177 -11.49 -27.27 -0.77
C ASP A 177 -12.67 -27.72 0.13
N VAL A 178 -12.71 -27.26 1.39
CA VAL A 178 -13.81 -27.56 2.34
C VAL A 178 -15.15 -26.98 1.88
N LEU A 179 -15.13 -25.80 1.24
CA LEU A 179 -16.32 -25.15 0.71
C LEU A 179 -16.68 -25.60 -0.72
N GLU A 180 -15.94 -26.56 -1.28
CA GLU A 180 -16.08 -27.05 -2.66
C GLU A 180 -16.02 -25.92 -3.72
N LEU A 181 -15.27 -24.86 -3.43
CA LEU A 181 -15.12 -23.72 -4.34
C LEU A 181 -14.04 -24.03 -5.37
N LYS A 182 -14.34 -23.77 -6.65
CA LYS A 182 -13.34 -23.84 -7.71
C LYS A 182 -12.38 -22.65 -7.58
N TYR A 183 -11.08 -22.92 -7.57
CA TYR A 183 -10.05 -21.87 -7.51
C TYR A 183 -8.91 -22.09 -8.48
N TYR A 184 -8.14 -21.03 -8.71
CA TYR A 184 -6.89 -21.03 -9.45
C TYR A 184 -5.88 -20.12 -8.74
N SER A 185 -4.59 -20.24 -9.06
CA SER A 185 -3.57 -19.27 -8.64
C SER A 185 -3.12 -18.48 -9.86
N TYR A 186 -3.35 -17.17 -9.85
CA TYR A 186 -2.91 -16.29 -10.95
C TYR A 186 -1.40 -16.35 -11.20
N SER A 187 -0.61 -16.50 -10.13
CA SER A 187 0.85 -16.63 -10.21
C SER A 187 1.29 -17.91 -10.90
N GLU A 188 0.59 -19.02 -10.66
CA GLU A 188 0.85 -20.31 -11.32
C GLU A 188 0.37 -20.26 -12.77
N LEU A 189 -0.83 -19.71 -13.01
CA LEU A 189 -1.37 -19.49 -14.35
C LEU A 189 -0.38 -18.69 -15.21
N CYS A 190 0.16 -17.58 -14.70
CA CYS A 190 1.18 -16.79 -15.41
C CYS A 190 2.48 -17.56 -15.65
N ARG A 191 2.88 -18.44 -14.72
CA ARG A 191 4.08 -19.28 -14.90
C ARG A 191 3.87 -20.30 -16.01
N ASP A 192 2.67 -20.88 -16.08
CA ASP A 192 2.33 -21.94 -17.02
C ASP A 192 2.07 -21.39 -18.44
N LEU A 193 1.56 -20.14 -18.55
CA LEU A 193 1.38 -19.42 -19.81
C LEU A 193 2.69 -18.86 -20.42
N GLY A 194 3.80 -18.87 -19.67
CA GLY A 194 5.11 -18.40 -20.15
C GLY A 194 5.11 -16.93 -20.60
N ASP A 195 5.53 -16.66 -21.82
CA ASP A 195 5.65 -15.30 -22.40
C ASP A 195 4.31 -14.66 -22.76
N LEU A 196 3.21 -15.43 -22.78
CA LEU A 196 1.86 -14.92 -22.96
C LEU A 196 1.35 -14.36 -21.62
N GLN A 197 1.99 -13.31 -21.12
CA GLN A 197 1.42 -12.55 -20.01
C GLN A 197 0.04 -12.03 -20.44
N PRO A 198 -1.05 -12.35 -19.71
CA PRO A 198 -2.34 -11.75 -19.95
C PRO A 198 -2.24 -10.26 -19.59
N THR A 199 -1.81 -9.47 -20.57
CA THR A 199 -1.87 -8.01 -20.64
C THR A 199 -1.37 -7.26 -19.41
N LYS A 200 -0.04 -7.21 -19.23
CA LYS A 200 0.59 -6.28 -18.26
C LYS A 200 0.53 -4.81 -18.68
N ARG A 201 0.00 -4.46 -19.86
CA ARG A 201 -0.10 -3.07 -20.34
C ARG A 201 -1.36 -2.89 -21.18
N TYR A 202 -2.43 -2.40 -20.54
CA TYR A 202 -3.50 -1.72 -21.25
C TYR A 202 -2.90 -0.49 -21.96
N THR A 203 -2.90 -0.48 -23.28
CA THR A 203 -2.63 0.73 -24.05
C THR A 203 -3.93 1.17 -24.69
N ASN A 204 -4.20 2.48 -24.77
CA ASN A 204 -5.39 3.04 -25.42
C ASN A 204 -5.59 2.62 -26.90
N ARG A 205 -4.63 1.88 -27.48
CA ARG A 205 -4.69 1.28 -28.83
C ARG A 205 -5.18 -0.17 -28.84
N MET A 206 -5.25 -0.86 -27.71
CA MET A 206 -5.87 -2.18 -27.62
C MET A 206 -7.39 -2.02 -27.52
N ARG A 207 -8.04 -1.74 -28.65
CA ARG A 207 -9.46 -2.04 -28.81
C ARG A 207 -9.58 -3.55 -28.97
N PHE A 208 -9.93 -4.26 -27.92
CA PHE A 208 -10.52 -5.58 -28.11
C PHE A 208 -11.78 -5.36 -28.92
N LYS A 209 -11.77 -5.75 -30.20
CA LYS A 209 -13.04 -5.92 -30.91
C LYS A 209 -13.80 -6.96 -30.10
N PRO A 210 -15.05 -6.69 -29.67
CA PRO A 210 -15.87 -7.75 -29.10
C PRO A 210 -15.85 -8.90 -30.11
N ILE A 211 -15.35 -10.06 -29.68
CA ILE A 211 -15.36 -11.24 -30.54
C ILE A 211 -16.82 -11.61 -30.67
N LEU A 212 -17.42 -11.30 -31.83
CA LEU A 212 -18.80 -11.67 -32.15
C LEU A 212 -18.92 -13.19 -31.98
N GLY A 213 -19.72 -13.64 -31.01
CA GLY A 213 -19.89 -15.05 -30.68
C GLY A 213 -18.99 -15.56 -29.54
N ALA A 214 -18.24 -14.71 -28.83
CA ALA A 214 -17.59 -15.11 -27.59
C ALA A 214 -18.65 -15.55 -26.57
N LYS A 215 -18.49 -16.77 -26.06
CA LYS A 215 -19.28 -17.31 -24.95
C LYS A 215 -19.12 -16.37 -23.76
N GLU A 216 -20.19 -15.71 -23.34
CA GLU A 216 -20.23 -15.12 -22.01
C GLU A 216 -20.00 -16.25 -21.00
N VAL A 217 -18.91 -16.16 -20.25
CA VAL A 217 -18.64 -17.07 -19.15
C VAL A 217 -19.56 -16.62 -18.02
N THR A 218 -20.49 -17.49 -17.62
CA THR A 218 -21.36 -17.22 -16.48
C THR A 218 -20.51 -17.03 -15.22
N ALA A 219 -20.91 -16.12 -14.33
CA ALA A 219 -20.14 -15.79 -13.13
C ALA A 219 -19.81 -17.05 -12.29
N ASP A 220 -20.72 -18.03 -12.23
CA ASP A 220 -20.55 -19.29 -11.49
C ASP A 220 -19.48 -20.22 -12.08
N ALA A 221 -19.10 -20.01 -13.35
CA ALA A 221 -18.06 -20.78 -14.02
C ALA A 221 -16.66 -20.20 -13.78
N ILE A 222 -16.56 -19.00 -13.20
CA ILE A 222 -15.29 -18.31 -12.96
C ILE A 222 -14.68 -18.82 -11.65
N PRO A 223 -13.50 -19.47 -11.67
CA PRO A 223 -12.83 -19.90 -10.45
C PRO A 223 -12.30 -18.71 -9.65
N TYR A 224 -12.27 -18.83 -8.32
CA TYR A 224 -11.72 -17.82 -7.41
C TYR A 224 -10.19 -17.76 -7.49
N ASP A 225 -9.60 -16.55 -7.51
CA ASP A 225 -8.14 -16.41 -7.42
C ASP A 225 -7.70 -16.50 -5.96
N VAL A 226 -6.97 -17.57 -5.65
CA VAL A 226 -6.44 -17.82 -4.30
C VAL A 226 -5.36 -16.81 -3.89
N ASP A 227 -4.71 -16.15 -4.85
CA ASP A 227 -3.62 -15.23 -4.55
C ASP A 227 -4.13 -13.92 -3.91
N LEU A 228 -5.39 -13.54 -4.14
CA LEU A 228 -5.98 -12.31 -3.61
C LEU A 228 -6.19 -12.34 -2.09
N PRO A 229 -6.92 -13.30 -1.50
CA PRO A 229 -7.05 -13.39 -0.04
C PRO A 229 -5.69 -13.62 0.64
N VAL A 230 -4.78 -14.35 -0.01
CA VAL A 230 -3.39 -14.50 0.49
C VAL A 230 -2.68 -13.16 0.54
N LYS A 231 -2.75 -12.36 -0.54
CA LYS A 231 -2.21 -10.99 -0.55
C LYS A 231 -2.88 -10.13 0.50
N PHE A 232 -4.21 -10.19 0.63
CA PHE A 232 -4.95 -9.45 1.65
C PHE A 232 -4.36 -9.71 3.04
N ILE A 233 -4.24 -10.98 3.45
CA ILE A 233 -3.68 -11.40 4.75
C ILE A 233 -2.24 -10.91 4.90
N VAL A 234 -1.38 -11.18 3.92
CA VAL A 234 0.05 -10.84 3.98
C VAL A 234 0.25 -9.33 4.09
N TYR A 235 -0.43 -8.53 3.26
CA TYR A 235 -0.26 -7.08 3.25
C TYR A 235 -0.94 -6.41 4.45
N SER A 236 -2.03 -6.97 4.98
CA SER A 236 -2.58 -6.53 6.27
C SER A 236 -1.55 -6.69 7.39
N MET A 237 -0.96 -7.88 7.51
CA MET A 237 0.06 -8.13 8.55
C MET A 237 1.33 -7.31 8.34
N VAL A 238 1.76 -7.10 7.10
CA VAL A 238 2.89 -6.20 6.81
C VAL A 238 2.57 -4.77 7.21
N GLY A 239 1.38 -4.26 6.86
CA GLY A 239 0.92 -2.92 7.26
C GLY A 239 0.94 -2.77 8.79
N PHE A 240 0.34 -3.73 9.50
CA PHE A 240 0.34 -3.79 10.96
C PHE A 240 1.76 -3.85 11.56
N LEU A 241 2.62 -4.71 11.00
CA LEU A 241 4.00 -4.85 11.49
C LEU A 241 4.78 -3.55 11.30
N VAL A 242 4.61 -2.86 10.18
CA VAL A 242 5.29 -1.58 9.93
C VAL A 242 4.79 -0.49 10.89
N SER A 243 3.47 -0.40 11.14
CA SER A 243 2.91 0.68 11.96
C SER A 243 3.07 0.47 13.46
N GLU A 244 2.95 -0.77 13.95
CA GLU A 244 2.91 -1.04 15.40
C GLU A 244 4.02 -2.01 15.82
N GLY A 245 4.22 -3.10 15.09
CA GLY A 245 5.11 -4.18 15.53
C GLY A 245 6.60 -3.82 15.50
N CYS A 246 7.08 -3.18 14.44
CA CYS A 246 8.45 -2.70 14.30
C CYS A 246 8.77 -1.62 15.35
N PRO A 247 7.97 -0.54 15.50
CA PRO A 247 8.18 0.43 16.55
C PRO A 247 8.21 -0.17 17.96
N MET A 248 7.29 -1.09 18.27
CA MET A 248 7.27 -1.78 19.57
C MET A 248 8.58 -2.53 19.82
N ILE A 249 9.11 -3.23 18.83
CA ILE A 249 10.38 -3.96 18.94
C ILE A 249 11.56 -3.00 19.07
N PHE A 250 11.57 -1.89 18.32
CA PHE A 250 12.62 -0.87 18.44
C PHE A 250 12.65 -0.25 19.84
N ALA A 251 11.47 0.07 20.41
CA ALA A 251 11.34 0.55 21.77
C ALA A 251 11.85 -0.47 22.80
N GLN A 252 11.53 -1.75 22.65
CA GLN A 252 12.03 -2.81 23.54
C GLN A 252 13.55 -2.99 23.46
N LEU A 253 14.13 -2.79 22.27
CA LEU A 253 15.56 -2.90 22.04
C LEU A 253 16.33 -1.60 22.35
N ASN A 254 15.64 -0.52 22.70
CA ASN A 254 16.19 0.83 22.89
C ASN A 254 17.03 1.31 21.69
N ILE A 255 16.55 1.02 20.47
CA ILE A 255 17.18 1.46 19.22
C ILE A 255 16.25 2.36 18.42
#